data_AF-A0A349HWY4-F1
#
_entry.id   AF-A0A349HWY4-F1
#
_cell.length_a   1.000
_cell.length_b   1.000
_cell.length_c   1.000
_cell.angle_alpha   90.00
_cell.angle_beta   90.00
_cell.angle_gamma   90.00
#
_symmetry.space_group_name_H-M   'P 1'
#
loop_
_entity.id
_entity.type
_entity.pdbx_description
1 polymer ?
#
loop_
_entity_poly.entity_id
_entity_poly.type
_entity_poly.pdbx_seq_one_letter_code
_entity_poly.pdbx_strand_id
1 'polypeptide(L)' 'MAKETPVANVSEERNKALKLAIEKIEKDFGKGSIMKLGDKATVNVDAIPTGALSLDVALGIGGIPRGRIIEIYG' A
#
# COMPACT_ATOMS: atom_id res chain seq x y z
N MET A 1 22.56 12.36 46.43
CA MET A 1 22.64 11.58 45.17
C MET A 1 21.23 11.16 44.80
N ALA A 2 20.54 11.94 43.96
CA ALA A 2 19.28 11.53 43.38
C ALA A 2 19.58 10.56 42.23
N LYS A 3 19.05 9.33 42.29
CA LYS A 3 19.17 8.34 41.21
C LYS A 3 18.39 8.85 40.01
N GLU A 4 19.06 8.96 38.87
CA GLU A 4 18.43 9.18 37.56
C GLU A 4 17.51 7.99 37.24
N THR A 5 16.23 8.28 37.01
CA THR A 5 15.25 7.30 36.57
C THR A 5 15.55 6.93 35.11
N PRO A 6 15.66 5.64 34.75
CA PRO A 6 15.92 5.24 33.37
C PRO A 6 14.69 5.58 32.52
N VAL A 7 14.86 6.50 31.56
CA VAL A 7 13.81 6.86 30.62
C VAL A 7 13.64 5.66 29.70
N ALA A 8 12.61 4.84 29.94
CA ALA A 8 12.25 3.74 29.05
C ALA A 8 12.08 4.29 27.63
N ASN A 9 12.71 3.66 26.63
CA ASN A 9 12.64 4.08 25.24
C ASN A 9 11.22 3.88 24.68
N VAL A 10 10.32 4.84 24.95
CA VAL A 10 8.91 4.86 24.52
C VAL A 10 8.73 4.56 23.02
N SER A 11 9.74 4.87 22.21
CA SER A 11 9.77 4.59 20.78
C SER A 11 9.81 3.09 20.46
N GLU A 12 10.58 2.29 21.20
CA GLU A 12 10.71 0.85 20.95
C GLU A 12 9.43 0.09 21.33
N GLU A 13 8.84 0.42 22.47
CA GLU A 13 7.56 -0.17 22.91
C GLU A 13 6.43 0.18 21.93
N ARG A 14 6.39 1.42 21.46
CA ARG A 14 5.44 1.87 20.43
C ARG A 14 5.61 1.10 19.12
N ASN A 15 6.84 0.93 18.65
CA ASN A 15 7.12 0.18 17.42
C ASN A 15 6.72 -1.29 17.53
N LYS A 16 6.95 -1.90 18.69
CA LYS A 16 6.54 -3.29 18.97
C LYS A 16 5.01 -3.43 18.94
N ALA A 17 4.29 -2.53 19.61
CA ALA A 17 2.83 -2.52 19.61
C ALA A 17 2.25 -2.32 18.21
N LEU A 18 2.84 -1.40 17.43
CA LEU A 18 2.45 -1.16 16.03
C LEU A 18 2.63 -2.41 15.17
N LYS A 19 3.77 -3.10 15.29
CA LYS A 19 4.04 -4.33 14.52
C LYS A 19 3.03 -5.44 14.84
N LEU A 20 2.72 -5.64 16.13
CA LEU A 20 1.72 -6.62 16.56
C LEU A 20 0.31 -6.31 16.02
N ALA A 21 -0.07 -5.03 15.98
CA ALA A 21 -1.35 -4.61 15.41
C ALA A 21 -1.43 -4.88 13.90
N ILE A 22 -0.37 -4.57 13.16
CA ILE A 22 -0.26 -4.85 11.72
C ILE A 22 -0.36 -6.36 11.47
N GLU A 23 0.39 -7.18 12.22
CA GLU A 23 0.35 -8.64 12.10
C GLU A 23 -1.04 -9.21 12.41
N LYS A 24 -1.74 -8.64 13.39
CA LYS A 24 -3.11 -9.05 13.71
C LYS A 24 -4.07 -8.75 12.56
N ILE A 25 -4.01 -7.56 11.98
CA ILE A 25 -4.86 -7.17 10.84
C ILE A 25 -4.58 -8.09 9.63
N GLU A 26 -3.32 -8.37 9.32
CA GLU A 26 -2.98 -9.30 8.24
C GLU A 26 -3.48 -10.73 8.49
N LYS A 27 -3.46 -11.19 9.74
CA LYS A 27 -3.96 -12.52 10.10
C LYS A 27 -5.48 -12.62 9.94
N ASP A 28 -6.20 -11.60 10.39
CA ASP A 28 -7.67 -11.61 10.42
C ASP A 28 -8.28 -11.33 9.03
N PHE A 29 -7.63 -10.48 8.21
CA PHE A 29 -8.18 -10.01 6.94
C PHE A 29 -7.38 -10.42 5.70
N GLY A 30 -6.29 -11.17 5.89
CA GLY A 30 -5.41 -11.65 4.81
C GLY A 30 -4.24 -10.72 4.51
N LYS A 31 -3.27 -11.25 3.74
CA LYS A 31 -2.06 -10.52 3.34
C LYS A 31 -2.39 -9.32 2.47
N GLY A 32 -1.74 -8.17 2.74
CA GLY A 32 -1.97 -6.93 1.99
C GLY A 32 -3.24 -6.16 2.38
N SER A 33 -3.96 -6.59 3.43
CA SER A 33 -5.09 -5.85 4.02
C SER A 33 -4.66 -4.53 4.68
N ILE A 34 -3.39 -4.43 5.08
CA ILE A 34 -2.76 -3.20 5.57
C ILE A 34 -1.31 -3.16 5.07
N MET A 35 -0.87 -1.98 4.63
CA MET A 35 0.48 -1.77 4.10
C MET A 35 0.87 -0.30 4.26
N LYS A 36 2.17 0.00 4.26
CA LYS A 36 2.59 1.42 4.29
C LYS A 36 2.34 2.05 2.93
N LEU A 37 1.97 3.31 2.93
CA LEU A 37 1.85 4.09 1.71
C LEU A 37 3.22 4.16 1.02
N GLY A 38 3.31 3.64 -0.21
CA GLY A 38 4.56 3.54 -0.97
C GLY A 38 5.26 2.18 -0.89
N ASP A 39 4.81 1.25 -0.02
CA ASP A 39 5.18 -0.15 -0.17
C ASP A 39 4.66 -0.61 -1.54
N LYS A 40 5.57 -0.95 -2.44
CA LYS A 40 5.20 -1.38 -3.80
C LYS A 40 4.63 -2.79 -3.73
N ALA A 41 3.32 -2.91 -3.61
CA ALA A 41 2.64 -4.03 -4.25
C ALA A 41 2.71 -3.73 -5.76
N THR A 42 3.70 -4.28 -6.46
CA THR A 42 3.64 -4.37 -7.93
C THR A 42 2.50 -5.32 -8.27
N VAL A 43 1.28 -4.79 -8.22
CA VAL A 43 0.11 -5.48 -8.73
C VAL A 43 0.27 -5.43 -10.23
N ASN A 44 0.55 -6.57 -10.86
CA ASN A 44 0.40 -6.69 -12.31
C ASN A 44 -1.08 -6.46 -12.60
N VAL A 45 -1.38 -5.28 -13.15
CA VAL A 45 -2.73 -4.92 -13.56
C VAL A 45 -2.84 -5.23 -15.03
N ASP A 46 -3.66 -6.22 -15.37
CA ASP A 46 -4.00 -6.50 -16.75
C ASP A 46 -4.71 -5.29 -17.38
N ALA A 47 -4.38 -4.98 -18.63
CA ALA A 47 -4.97 -3.86 -19.38
C ALA A 47 -5.86 -4.36 -20.53
N ILE A 48 -6.86 -3.57 -20.87
CA ILE A 48 -7.72 -3.73 -22.05
C ILE A 48 -7.33 -2.64 -23.06
N PRO A 49 -6.92 -2.96 -24.29
CA PRO A 49 -6.58 -1.96 -25.30
C PRO A 49 -7.74 -0.99 -25.54
N THR A 50 -7.45 0.30 -25.64
CA THR A 50 -8.44 1.34 -25.94
C THR A 50 -8.88 1.33 -27.41
N GLY A 51 -8.11 0.66 -28.27
CA GLY A 51 -8.31 0.68 -29.73
C GLY A 51 -7.59 1.85 -30.42
N ALA A 52 -6.97 2.75 -29.64
CA ALA A 52 -6.12 3.83 -30.14
C ALA A 52 -4.69 3.65 -29.61
N LEU A 53 -3.76 3.28 -30.49
CA LEU A 53 -2.38 2.98 -30.11
C LEU A 53 -1.70 4.14 -29.37
N SER A 54 -1.94 5.38 -29.81
CA SER A 54 -1.40 6.57 -29.15
C SER A 54 -1.88 6.70 -27.70
N LEU A 55 -3.14 6.37 -27.42
CA LEU A 55 -3.72 6.41 -26.09
C LEU A 55 -3.20 5.26 -25.21
N ASP A 56 -3.11 4.05 -25.76
CA ASP A 56 -2.57 2.88 -25.05
C ASP A 56 -1.12 3.11 -24.60
N VAL A 57 -0.31 3.73 -25.47
CA VAL A 57 1.07 4.13 -25.14
C VAL A 57 1.09 5.24 -24.10
N ALA A 58 0.24 6.26 -24.24
CA ALA A 58 0.18 7.38 -23.30
C ALA A 58 -0.23 6.94 -21.88
N LEU A 59 -1.11 5.93 -21.76
CA LEU A 59 -1.51 5.33 -20.48
C LEU A 59 -0.37 4.52 -19.83
N GLY A 60 0.68 4.16 -20.58
CA GLY A 60 1.89 3.51 -20.09
C GLY A 60 1.75 2.03 -19.71
N ILE A 61 0.53 1.57 -19.45
CA ILE A 61 0.21 0.16 -19.17
C ILE A 61 -0.39 -0.58 -20.37
N GLY A 62 -0.49 0.07 -21.53
CA GLY A 62 -1.01 -0.52 -22.76
C GLY A 62 -2.55 -0.55 -22.87
N GLY A 63 -3.26 0.25 -22.06
CA GLY A 63 -4.71 0.40 -22.16
C GLY A 63 -5.39 0.71 -20.83
N ILE A 64 -6.68 0.38 -20.74
CA ILE A 64 -7.53 0.61 -19.58
C ILE A 64 -7.34 -0.51 -18.54
N PRO A 65 -7.08 -0.21 -17.25
CA PRO A 65 -6.80 -1.22 -16.24
C PRO A 65 -8.05 -2.02 -15.86
N ARG A 66 -7.93 -3.36 -15.82
CA ARG A 66 -8.99 -4.26 -15.33
C ARG A 66 -9.22 -4.09 -13.82
N GLY A 67 -10.48 -4.25 -13.41
CA GLY A 67 -10.87 -4.18 -11.99
C GLY A 67 -10.83 -2.77 -11.40
N ARG A 68 -10.84 -1.74 -12.24
CA ARG A 68 -10.86 -0.33 -11.85
C ARG A 68 -12.03 0.39 -12.50
N ILE A 69 -12.51 1.42 -11.81
CA ILE A 69 -13.51 2.36 -12.36
C ILE A 69 -12.76 3.43 -13.13
N ILE A 70 -13.28 3.77 -14.31
CA ILE A 70 -12.67 4.68 -15.26
C ILE A 70 -13.71 5.72 -15.62
N GLU A 71 -13.31 6.98 -15.57
CA GLU A 71 -14.16 8.12 -15.95
C GLU A 71 -13.63 8.71 -17.26
N ILE A 72 -14.52 8.91 -18.22
CA ILE A 72 -14.27 9.63 -19.47
C ILE A 72 -15.26 10.78 -19.50
N TYR A 73 -14.75 12.00 -19.48
CA TYR A 73 -15.56 13.21 -19.50
C TYR A 73 -15.11 14.13 -20.65
N GLY A 74 -16.02 14.98 -21.11
CA GLY A 74 -15.83 15.88 -22.24
C GLY A 74 -17.16 16.46 -22.69
#